data_AF-H6L6X4-F1
#
_entry.id   AF-H6L6X4-F1
#
_cell.length_a   1.000
_cell.length_b   1.000
_cell.length_c   1.000
_cell.angle_alpha   90.00
_cell.angle_beta   90.00
_cell.angle_gamma   90.00
#
_symmetry.space_group_name_H-M   'P 1'
#
loop_
_entity.id
_entity.type
_entity.pdbx_description
1 polymer ?
#
loop_
_entity_poly.entity_id
_entity_poly.type
_entity_poly.pdbx_seq_one_letter_code
_entity_poly.pdbx_strand_id
1 'polypeptide(L)'
;MKFELSHDTLARVIYDRSSTEDKMRLKILGFIRGRHQYYLDNKNLLTKEDLAYIRPYLAKLELSPDEDNFIKRSRQAVKLQYYWTLGSTIFIIIVLGALFIWAMRGWGAVEKTRAHLEFSNQEKNRALDSLRSVQRRVDSLAQNLKEGEGLLQISEKEKEDLIKQLVASRDSLEQALETVTEENVSLKARARSLEEKNKQDGSDKLQEQIEKREKELKNREVSLVKSQSRILSSKAHYALDKDKNPKLAFQLAREAYEMDPTNTEATTVLNQVVNSRNDYIGQSNSPKRRADQIIRTYKARYGKLTDAAKKRALGGN
;
A
#
# COMPACT_ATOMS: atom_id res chain seq x y z
N MET A 1 79.90 -13.80 20.05
CA MET A 1 79.15 -14.30 18.87
C MET A 1 77.79 -14.82 19.32
N LYS A 2 76.72 -14.02 19.20
CA LYS A 2 75.32 -14.38 19.56
C LYS A 2 74.32 -13.59 18.68
N PHE A 3 74.54 -13.55 17.36
CA PHE A 3 73.64 -12.83 16.43
C PHE A 3 73.08 -13.69 15.29
N GLU A 4 73.38 -15.00 15.24
CA GLU A 4 73.03 -15.84 14.07
C GLU A 4 71.80 -16.74 14.27
N LEU A 5 71.28 -16.93 15.50
CA LEU A 5 70.08 -17.75 15.73
C LEU A 5 68.74 -17.00 15.60
N SER A 6 68.73 -15.67 15.67
CA SER A 6 67.48 -14.88 15.63
C SER A 6 66.93 -14.70 14.20
N HIS A 7 67.77 -14.84 13.18
CA HIS A 7 67.37 -14.69 11.78
C HIS A 7 66.63 -15.93 11.23
N ASP A 8 67.03 -17.13 11.65
CA ASP A 8 66.41 -18.39 11.18
C ASP A 8 64.98 -18.57 11.73
N THR A 9 64.73 -18.11 12.96
CA THR A 9 63.39 -18.11 13.56
C THR A 9 62.43 -17.16 12.84
N LEU A 10 62.90 -15.98 12.40
CA LEU A 10 62.07 -15.03 11.65
C LEU A 10 61.72 -15.57 10.25
N ALA A 11 62.68 -16.16 9.54
CA ALA A 11 62.45 -16.77 8.23
C ALA A 11 61.44 -17.92 8.30
N ARG A 12 61.54 -18.77 9.33
CA ARG A 12 60.57 -19.86 9.56
C ARG A 12 59.17 -19.34 9.82
N VAL A 13 59.00 -18.32 10.67
CA VAL A 13 57.68 -17.73 10.94
C VAL A 13 57.09 -17.09 9.69
N ILE A 14 57.91 -16.43 8.86
CA ILE A 14 57.45 -15.86 7.59
C ILE A 14 57.01 -16.98 6.63
N TYR A 15 57.78 -18.06 6.53
CA TYR A 15 57.45 -19.22 5.68
C TYR A 15 56.17 -19.95 6.16
N ASP A 16 56.03 -20.16 7.47
CA ASP A 16 54.83 -20.80 8.03
C ASP A 16 53.59 -19.90 7.83
N ARG A 17 53.76 -18.58 7.92
CA ARG A 17 52.69 -17.62 7.64
C ARG A 17 52.28 -17.58 6.17
N SER A 18 53.24 -17.58 5.24
CA SER A 18 52.90 -17.65 3.81
C SER A 18 52.23 -18.98 3.46
N SER A 19 52.73 -20.09 4.00
CA SER A 19 52.15 -21.43 3.82
C SER A 19 50.72 -21.52 4.35
N THR A 20 50.42 -20.89 5.48
CA THR A 20 49.05 -20.87 6.05
C THR A 20 48.11 -19.97 5.26
N GLU A 21 48.56 -18.79 4.81
CA GLU A 21 47.78 -17.93 3.92
C GLU A 21 47.44 -18.64 2.61
N ASP A 22 48.39 -19.35 2.01
CA ASP A 22 48.21 -20.08 0.75
C ASP A 22 47.21 -21.23 0.88
N LYS A 23 47.35 -22.03 1.95
CA LYS A 23 46.37 -23.07 2.28
C LYS A 23 44.98 -22.49 2.47
N MET A 24 44.87 -21.31 3.10
CA MET A 24 43.59 -20.65 3.28
C MET A 24 43.02 -20.15 1.96
N ARG A 25 43.84 -19.56 1.08
CA ARG A 25 43.41 -19.14 -0.26
C ARG A 25 42.83 -20.30 -1.07
N LEU A 26 43.50 -21.45 -1.08
CA LEU A 26 43.01 -22.66 -1.76
C LEU A 26 41.68 -23.16 -1.16
N LYS A 27 41.54 -23.15 0.17
CA LYS A 27 40.27 -23.50 0.84
C LYS A 27 39.14 -22.53 0.47
N ILE A 28 39.39 -21.23 0.48
CA ILE A 28 38.39 -20.23 0.08
C ILE A 28 38.01 -20.39 -1.39
N LEU A 29 38.97 -20.64 -2.28
CA LEU A 29 38.71 -20.87 -3.70
C LEU A 29 37.82 -22.11 -3.91
N GLY A 30 38.13 -23.21 -3.22
CA GLY A 30 37.30 -24.42 -3.22
C GLY A 30 35.90 -24.16 -2.68
N PHE A 31 35.78 -23.37 -1.61
CA PHE A 31 34.50 -22.96 -1.04
C PHE A 31 33.66 -22.12 -2.03
N ILE A 32 34.26 -21.12 -2.67
CA ILE A 32 33.58 -20.28 -3.67
C ILE A 32 33.09 -21.14 -4.84
N ARG A 33 33.93 -22.03 -5.37
CA ARG A 33 33.57 -22.97 -6.44
C ARG A 33 32.41 -23.88 -6.06
N GLY A 34 32.47 -24.48 -4.86
CA GLY A 34 31.39 -25.32 -4.35
C GLY A 34 30.07 -24.57 -4.22
N ARG A 35 30.11 -23.33 -3.69
CA ARG A 35 28.91 -22.48 -3.57
C ARG A 35 28.39 -22.00 -4.92
N HIS A 36 29.28 -21.70 -5.87
CA HIS A 36 28.90 -21.34 -7.22
C HIS A 36 28.20 -22.50 -7.95
N GLN A 37 28.74 -23.72 -7.83
CA GLN A 37 28.08 -24.91 -8.37
C GLN A 37 26.70 -25.11 -7.75
N TYR A 38 26.61 -25.02 -6.42
CA TYR A 38 25.34 -25.11 -5.72
C TYR A 38 24.33 -24.03 -6.15
N TYR A 39 24.80 -22.82 -6.47
CA TYR A 39 23.97 -21.77 -7.06
C TYR A 39 23.50 -22.11 -8.47
N LEU A 40 24.34 -22.71 -9.31
CA LEU A 40 23.91 -23.13 -10.65
C LEU A 40 22.74 -24.12 -10.56
N ASP A 41 22.82 -25.04 -9.60
CA ASP A 41 21.84 -26.10 -9.39
C ASP A 41 20.56 -25.58 -8.69
N ASN A 42 20.70 -24.77 -7.64
CA ASN A 42 19.58 -24.41 -6.73
C ASN A 42 19.19 -22.93 -6.77
N LYS A 43 19.95 -22.09 -7.49
CA LYS A 43 19.80 -20.62 -7.52
C LYS A 43 19.95 -19.92 -6.17
N ASN A 44 20.57 -20.58 -5.19
CA ASN A 44 20.86 -20.02 -3.86
C ASN A 44 22.14 -19.18 -3.88
N LEU A 45 22.04 -17.90 -3.52
CA LEU A 45 23.16 -16.97 -3.42
C LEU A 45 23.92 -17.14 -2.09
N LEU A 46 25.11 -16.55 -1.99
CA LEU A 46 25.88 -16.55 -0.74
C LEU A 46 25.17 -15.78 0.37
N THR A 47 25.20 -16.30 1.59
CA THR A 47 24.67 -15.61 2.76
C THR A 47 25.58 -14.47 3.21
N LYS A 48 25.12 -13.69 4.20
CA LYS A 48 25.93 -12.61 4.81
C LYS A 48 27.19 -13.17 5.47
N GLU A 49 27.08 -14.32 6.13
CA GLU A 49 28.16 -15.01 6.82
C GLU A 49 29.18 -15.55 5.82
N ASP A 50 28.70 -16.18 4.73
CA ASP A 50 29.55 -16.64 3.64
C ASP A 50 30.35 -15.48 3.04
N LEU A 51 29.69 -14.35 2.75
CA LEU A 51 30.34 -13.14 2.22
C LEU A 51 31.37 -12.55 3.19
N ALA A 52 31.09 -12.57 4.50
CA ALA A 52 32.02 -12.10 5.52
C ALA A 52 33.25 -13.01 5.61
N TYR A 53 33.05 -14.32 5.51
CA TYR A 53 34.11 -15.33 5.56
C TYR A 53 35.11 -15.18 4.40
N ILE A 54 34.62 -14.96 3.17
CA ILE A 54 35.49 -14.84 1.98
C ILE A 54 36.12 -13.44 1.82
N ARG A 55 35.50 -12.40 2.37
CA ARG A 55 35.87 -10.98 2.17
C ARG A 55 37.37 -10.68 2.29
N PRO A 56 38.10 -11.13 3.32
CA PRO A 56 39.52 -10.75 3.47
C PRO A 56 40.44 -11.33 2.38
N TYR A 57 40.01 -12.38 1.66
CA TYR A 57 40.86 -13.06 0.68
C TYR A 57 40.52 -12.68 -0.78
N LEU A 58 39.37 -12.07 -1.05
CA LEU A 58 38.87 -11.84 -2.41
C LEU A 58 39.81 -11.04 -3.31
N ALA A 59 40.58 -10.08 -2.77
CA ALA A 59 41.51 -9.28 -3.58
C ALA A 59 42.74 -10.07 -4.06
N LYS A 60 43.04 -11.20 -3.42
CA LYS A 60 44.22 -12.04 -3.71
C LYS A 60 43.87 -13.33 -4.46
N LEU A 61 42.60 -13.52 -4.83
CA LEU A 61 42.11 -14.72 -5.51
C LEU A 61 41.90 -14.45 -6.99
N GLU A 62 42.39 -15.36 -7.82
CA GLU A 62 42.10 -15.38 -9.26
C GLU A 62 40.77 -16.10 -9.47
N LEU A 63 39.72 -15.30 -9.68
CA LEU A 63 38.35 -15.80 -9.88
C LEU A 63 37.99 -15.77 -11.36
N SER A 64 37.22 -16.78 -11.79
CA SER A 64 36.58 -16.74 -13.11
C SER A 64 35.56 -15.58 -13.19
N PRO A 65 35.31 -14.98 -14.36
CA PRO A 65 34.29 -13.94 -14.52
C PRO A 65 32.90 -14.33 -13.98
N ASP A 66 32.52 -15.60 -14.10
CA ASP A 66 31.24 -16.10 -13.59
C ASP A 66 31.19 -16.15 -12.06
N GLU A 67 32.29 -16.58 -11.42
CA GLU A 67 32.42 -16.62 -9.96
C GLU A 67 32.40 -15.20 -9.37
N ASP A 68 33.09 -14.25 -10.02
CA ASP A 68 33.07 -12.84 -9.61
C ASP A 68 31.65 -12.23 -9.76
N ASN A 69 30.95 -12.54 -10.86
CA ASN A 69 29.56 -12.11 -11.05
C ASN A 69 28.63 -12.72 -9.99
N PHE A 70 28.79 -14.00 -9.66
CA PHE A 70 28.06 -14.67 -8.60
C PHE A 70 28.26 -14.00 -7.24
N ILE A 71 29.50 -13.63 -6.88
CA ILE A 71 29.79 -12.91 -5.64
C ILE A 71 29.19 -11.50 -5.66
N LYS A 72 29.28 -10.78 -6.78
CA LYS A 72 28.66 -9.45 -6.94
C LYS A 72 27.14 -9.50 -6.76
N ARG A 73 26.46 -10.46 -7.38
CA ARG A 73 25.01 -10.68 -7.23
C ARG A 73 24.65 -11.02 -5.80
N SER A 74 25.42 -11.91 -5.16
CA SER A 74 25.19 -12.28 -3.75
C SER A 74 25.31 -11.07 -2.83
N ARG A 75 26.32 -10.21 -3.02
CA ARG A 75 26.47 -8.95 -2.27
C ARG A 75 25.28 -8.01 -2.46
N GLN A 76 24.77 -7.90 -3.68
CA GLN A 76 23.58 -7.07 -3.96
C GLN A 76 22.34 -7.65 -3.28
N ALA A 77 22.14 -8.96 -3.35
CA ALA A 77 21.00 -9.62 -2.71
C ALA A 77 20.99 -9.42 -1.19
N VAL A 78 22.14 -9.56 -0.53
CA VAL A 78 22.24 -9.32 0.93
C VAL A 78 21.97 -7.85 1.28
N LYS A 79 22.40 -6.88 0.45
CA LYS A 79 22.07 -5.46 0.64
C LYS A 79 20.56 -5.21 0.48
N LEU A 80 19.94 -5.76 -0.56
CA LEU A 80 18.50 -5.63 -0.77
C LEU A 80 17.74 -6.24 0.40
N GLN A 81 18.12 -7.43 0.86
CA GLN A 81 17.48 -8.08 2.00
C GLN A 81 17.56 -7.21 3.26
N TYR A 82 18.68 -6.56 3.52
CA TYR A 82 18.82 -5.61 4.63
C TYR A 82 17.86 -4.42 4.52
N TYR A 83 17.72 -3.82 3.34
CA TYR A 83 16.77 -2.72 3.13
C TYR A 83 15.31 -3.17 3.24
N TRP A 84 15.01 -4.39 2.81
CA TRP A 84 13.68 -4.98 2.95
C TRP A 84 13.30 -5.23 4.42
N THR A 85 14.20 -5.80 5.23
CA THR A 85 13.93 -6.02 6.66
C THR A 85 13.84 -4.71 7.44
N LEU A 86 14.66 -3.71 7.10
CA LEU A 86 14.59 -2.38 7.70
C LEU A 86 13.26 -1.69 7.32
N GLY A 87 12.89 -1.76 6.04
CA GLY A 87 11.63 -1.21 5.54
C GLY A 87 10.39 -1.85 6.17
N SER A 88 10.38 -3.18 6.33
CA SER A 88 9.26 -3.88 6.98
C SER A 88 9.14 -3.51 8.45
N THR A 89 10.27 -3.35 9.15
CA THR A 89 10.27 -2.96 10.57
C THR A 89 9.71 -1.55 10.75
N ILE A 90 10.13 -0.59 9.93
CA ILE A 90 9.60 0.77 9.94
C ILE A 90 8.10 0.77 9.62
N PHE A 91 7.67 -0.02 8.63
CA PHE A 91 6.26 -0.14 8.28
C PHE A 91 5.41 -0.66 9.45
N ILE A 92 5.86 -1.70 10.15
CA ILE A 92 5.18 -2.25 11.34
C ILE A 92 5.03 -1.17 12.42
N ILE A 93 6.10 -0.40 12.70
CA ILE A 93 6.07 0.68 13.70
C ILE A 93 5.03 1.75 13.31
N ILE A 94 4.95 2.13 12.03
CA ILE A 94 3.98 3.11 11.54
C ILE A 94 2.54 2.58 11.69
N VAL A 95 2.30 1.31 11.32
CA VAL A 95 0.96 0.70 11.45
C VAL A 95 0.54 0.61 12.92
N LEU A 96 1.44 0.16 13.81
CA LEU A 96 1.16 0.10 15.25
C LEU A 96 0.91 1.50 15.83
N GLY A 97 1.68 2.51 15.41
CA GLY A 97 1.47 3.90 15.82
C GLY A 97 0.11 4.44 15.36
N ALA A 98 -0.29 4.16 14.12
CA ALA A 98 -1.60 4.56 13.60
C ALA A 98 -2.75 3.89 14.36
N LEU A 99 -2.64 2.58 14.66
CA LEU A 99 -3.61 1.84 15.47
C LEU A 99 -3.68 2.39 16.89
N PHE A 100 -2.55 2.76 17.49
CA PHE A 100 -2.51 3.37 18.82
C PHE A 100 -3.22 4.72 18.86
N ILE A 101 -2.98 5.58 17.87
CA ILE A 101 -3.67 6.88 17.74
C ILE A 101 -5.18 6.69 17.54
N TRP A 102 -5.57 5.68 16.75
CA TRP A 102 -6.96 5.35 16.51
C TRP A 102 -7.66 4.86 17.79
N ALA A 103 -7.01 3.96 18.55
CA ALA A 103 -7.52 3.47 19.83
C ALA A 103 -7.69 4.59 20.86
N MET A 104 -6.70 5.49 20.99
CA MET A 104 -6.76 6.66 21.88
C MET A 104 -7.93 7.59 21.56
N ARG A 105 -8.23 7.82 20.27
CA ARG A 105 -9.39 8.61 19.86
C ARG A 105 -10.73 7.93 20.22
N GLY A 106 -10.78 6.60 20.12
CA GLY A 106 -11.97 5.83 20.49
C GLY A 106 -12.31 5.94 21.97
N TRP A 107 -11.31 5.88 22.85
CA TRP A 107 -11.52 5.92 24.31
C TRP A 107 -12.07 7.26 24.81
N GLY A 108 -11.61 8.39 24.25
CA GLY A 108 -12.12 9.72 24.65
C GLY A 108 -13.62 9.94 24.36
N ALA A 109 -14.20 9.19 23.42
CA ALA A 109 -15.64 9.21 23.18
C ALA A 109 -16.42 8.38 24.22
N VAL A 110 -15.83 7.27 24.69
CA VAL A 110 -16.45 6.35 25.66
C VAL A 110 -16.56 6.98 27.04
N GLU A 111 -15.56 7.76 27.46
CA GLU A 111 -15.58 8.47 28.76
C GLU A 111 -16.79 9.42 28.88
N LYS A 112 -17.09 10.17 27.82
CA LYS A 112 -18.23 11.10 27.80
C LYS A 112 -19.57 10.39 27.85
N THR A 113 -19.69 9.24 27.19
CA THR A 113 -20.90 8.41 27.28
C THR A 113 -21.08 7.77 28.66
N ARG A 114 -20.00 7.41 29.36
CA ARG A 114 -20.09 6.84 30.71
C ARG A 114 -20.57 7.85 31.74
N ALA A 115 -20.05 9.08 31.72
CA ALA A 115 -20.48 10.13 32.65
C ALA A 115 -21.99 10.43 32.54
N HIS A 116 -22.54 10.45 31.32
CA HIS A 116 -23.98 10.62 31.12
C HIS A 116 -24.80 9.40 31.57
N LEU A 117 -24.28 8.19 31.33
CA LEU A 117 -24.94 6.95 31.77
C LEU A 117 -24.99 6.84 33.30
N GLU A 118 -23.94 7.29 34.00
CA GLU A 118 -23.87 7.30 35.46
C GLU A 118 -24.86 8.32 36.05
N PHE A 119 -24.96 9.52 35.47
CA PHE A 119 -25.93 10.52 35.93
C PHE A 119 -27.38 10.01 35.77
N SER A 120 -27.70 9.41 34.63
CA SER A 120 -29.03 8.82 34.38
C SER A 120 -29.33 7.63 35.30
N ASN A 121 -28.35 6.77 35.58
CA ASN A 121 -28.53 5.67 36.53
C ASN A 121 -28.68 6.16 37.98
N GLN A 122 -28.02 7.26 38.35
CA GLN A 122 -28.14 7.86 39.66
C GLN A 122 -29.55 8.41 39.90
N GLU A 123 -30.15 9.07 38.91
CA GLU A 123 -31.56 9.52 38.98
C GLU A 123 -32.52 8.34 39.09
N LYS A 124 -32.34 7.27 38.30
CA LYS A 124 -33.15 6.06 38.41
C LYS A 124 -33.07 5.41 39.80
N ASN A 125 -31.86 5.33 40.37
CA ASN A 125 -31.69 4.73 41.69
C ASN A 125 -32.35 5.59 42.79
N ARG A 126 -32.27 6.92 42.70
CA ARG A 126 -32.98 7.82 43.62
C ARG A 126 -34.49 7.65 43.53
N ALA A 127 -35.03 7.49 42.32
CA ALA A 127 -36.46 7.23 42.11
C ALA A 127 -36.89 5.83 42.60
N LEU A 128 -36.04 4.82 42.49
CA LEU A 128 -36.30 3.49 43.05
C LEU A 128 -36.25 3.47 44.58
N ASP A 129 -35.36 4.24 45.19
CA ASP A 129 -35.25 4.34 46.65
C ASP A 129 -36.45 5.09 47.24
N SER A 130 -36.96 6.13 46.57
CA SER A 130 -38.20 6.80 46.99
C SER A 130 -39.39 5.83 46.93
N LEU A 131 -39.53 5.04 45.85
CA LEU A 131 -40.55 3.99 45.75
C LEU A 131 -40.46 2.95 46.87
N ARG A 132 -39.26 2.45 47.16
CA ARG A 132 -39.05 1.47 48.25
C ARG A 132 -39.43 2.03 49.60
N SER A 133 -39.14 3.32 49.86
CA SER A 133 -39.51 3.97 51.11
C SER A 133 -41.03 4.07 51.27
N VAL A 134 -41.74 4.37 50.18
CA VAL A 134 -43.21 4.41 50.14
C VAL A 134 -43.78 3.01 50.33
N GLN A 135 -43.23 2.01 49.65
CA GLN A 135 -43.64 0.61 49.79
C GLN A 135 -43.53 0.12 51.25
N ARG A 136 -42.40 0.40 51.92
CA ARG A 136 -42.21 0.04 53.33
C ARG A 136 -43.23 0.72 54.24
N ARG A 137 -43.62 1.97 53.96
CA ARG A 137 -44.68 2.66 54.71
C ARG A 137 -46.02 1.98 54.51
N VAL A 138 -46.38 1.63 53.28
CA VAL A 138 -47.59 0.88 52.96
C VAL A 138 -47.60 -0.48 53.67
N ASP A 139 -46.50 -1.23 53.64
CA ASP A 139 -46.38 -2.53 54.30
C ASP A 139 -46.51 -2.41 55.82
N SER A 140 -45.87 -1.41 56.43
CA SER A 140 -45.99 -1.15 57.88
C SER A 140 -47.42 -0.79 58.30
N LEU A 141 -48.16 -0.09 57.44
CA LEU A 141 -49.57 0.23 57.68
C LEU A 141 -50.48 -0.98 57.49
N ALA A 142 -50.22 -1.81 56.48
CA ALA A 142 -50.94 -3.06 56.30
C ALA A 142 -50.71 -4.01 57.48
N GLN A 143 -49.52 -4.00 58.06
CA GLN A 143 -49.20 -4.76 59.26
C GLN A 143 -49.89 -4.20 60.51
N ASN A 144 -49.86 -2.88 60.72
CA ASN A 144 -50.60 -2.23 61.81
C ASN A 144 -52.12 -2.44 61.70
N LEU A 145 -52.66 -2.50 60.48
CA LEU A 145 -54.07 -2.85 60.22
C LEU A 145 -54.38 -4.32 60.53
N LYS A 146 -53.44 -5.23 60.29
CA LYS A 146 -53.58 -6.66 60.63
C LYS A 146 -53.44 -6.93 62.13
N GLU A 147 -52.58 -6.19 62.82
CA GLU A 147 -52.42 -6.25 64.28
C GLU A 147 -53.55 -5.49 65.00
N GLY A 148 -54.29 -4.64 64.27
CA GLY A 148 -55.35 -3.77 64.77
C GLY A 148 -56.77 -4.18 64.39
N GLU A 149 -57.23 -5.39 64.78
CA GLU A 149 -58.67 -5.62 65.03
C GLU A 149 -59.16 -4.90 66.31
N GLY A 150 -58.28 -4.15 66.99
CA GLY A 150 -58.59 -3.35 68.18
C GLY A 150 -58.60 -1.82 68.03
N LEU A 151 -58.27 -1.22 66.87
CA LEU A 151 -58.18 0.25 66.77
C LEU A 151 -58.62 0.78 65.40
N LEU A 152 -59.92 1.00 65.27
CA LEU A 152 -60.61 1.74 64.21
C LEU A 152 -60.27 3.26 64.21
N GLN A 153 -59.00 3.64 64.34
CA GLN A 153 -58.57 5.05 64.29
C GLN A 153 -57.19 5.25 63.66
N ILE A 154 -56.92 4.65 62.50
CA ILE A 154 -56.05 5.35 61.54
C ILE A 154 -56.93 6.48 60.98
N SER A 155 -56.63 7.72 61.34
CA SER A 155 -57.46 8.86 60.94
C SER A 155 -57.52 8.91 59.41
N GLU A 156 -58.71 9.14 58.82
CA GLU A 156 -58.88 9.24 57.35
C GLU A 156 -57.85 10.20 56.72
N LYS A 157 -57.42 11.20 57.48
CA LYS A 157 -56.41 12.19 57.13
C LYS A 157 -55.04 11.57 56.79
N GLU A 158 -54.59 10.55 57.53
CA GLU A 158 -53.30 9.90 57.28
C GLU A 158 -53.34 9.04 56.01
N LYS A 159 -54.49 8.39 55.75
CA LYS A 159 -54.72 7.69 54.48
C LYS A 159 -54.74 8.67 53.31
N GLU A 160 -55.37 9.82 53.47
CA GLU A 160 -55.41 10.87 52.45
C GLU A 160 -54.02 11.44 52.14
N ASP A 161 -53.21 11.71 53.17
CA ASP A 161 -51.84 12.22 52.99
C ASP A 161 -50.92 11.20 52.32
N LEU A 162 -51.10 9.92 52.61
CA LEU A 162 -50.37 8.84 51.93
C LEU A 162 -50.79 8.66 50.49
N ILE A 163 -52.09 8.73 50.20
CA ILE A 163 -52.58 8.72 48.81
C ILE A 163 -52.01 9.91 48.05
N LYS A 164 -51.97 11.11 48.66
CA LYS A 164 -51.33 12.28 48.05
C LYS A 164 -49.83 12.08 47.81
N GLN A 165 -49.08 11.49 48.76
CA GLN A 165 -47.66 11.17 48.55
C GLN A 165 -47.45 10.13 47.45
N LEU A 166 -48.32 9.12 47.35
CA LEU A 166 -48.26 8.07 46.32
C LEU A 166 -48.54 8.65 44.94
N VAL A 167 -49.54 9.53 44.83
CA VAL A 167 -49.87 10.24 43.59
C VAL A 167 -48.71 11.17 43.19
N ALA A 168 -48.17 11.99 44.10
CA ALA A 168 -47.02 12.86 43.80
C ALA A 168 -45.76 12.07 43.41
N SER A 169 -45.52 10.91 44.03
CA SER A 169 -44.40 10.04 43.66
C SER A 169 -44.61 9.38 42.30
N ARG A 170 -45.86 9.06 41.95
CA ARG A 170 -46.21 8.52 40.63
C ARG A 170 -46.03 9.58 39.55
N ASP A 171 -46.55 10.79 39.77
CA ASP A 171 -46.47 11.89 38.81
C ASP A 171 -45.01 12.30 38.54
N SER A 172 -44.16 12.33 39.58
CA SER A 172 -42.73 12.60 39.41
C SER A 172 -41.98 11.48 38.68
N LEU A 173 -42.39 10.22 38.86
CA LEU A 173 -41.87 9.10 38.06
C LEU A 173 -42.29 9.19 36.60
N GLU A 174 -43.55 9.55 36.34
CA GLU A 174 -44.10 9.68 35.00
C GLU A 174 -43.37 10.80 34.23
N GLN A 175 -43.15 11.95 34.87
CA GLN A 175 -42.31 13.03 34.33
C GLN A 175 -40.86 12.60 34.07
N ALA A 176 -40.21 11.89 35.00
CA ALA A 176 -38.85 11.41 34.82
C ALA A 176 -38.73 10.36 33.70
N LEU A 177 -39.78 9.59 33.47
CA LEU A 177 -39.83 8.61 32.39
C LEU A 177 -40.00 9.33 31.04
N GLU A 178 -40.83 10.37 30.99
CA GLU A 178 -41.04 11.21 29.81
C GLU A 178 -39.75 11.93 29.39
N THR A 179 -39.03 12.57 30.31
CA THR A 179 -37.74 13.23 30.02
C THR A 179 -36.69 12.25 29.49
N VAL A 180 -36.59 11.05 30.09
CA VAL A 180 -35.67 10.00 29.63
C VAL A 180 -36.05 9.51 28.23
N THR A 181 -37.34 9.44 27.89
CA THR A 181 -37.77 9.06 26.55
C THR A 181 -37.44 10.13 25.51
N GLU A 182 -37.65 11.41 25.83
CA GLU A 182 -37.28 12.53 24.96
C GLU A 182 -35.77 12.61 24.72
N GLU A 183 -34.97 12.45 25.78
CA GLU A 183 -33.51 12.42 25.67
C GLU A 183 -33.03 11.26 24.80
N ASN A 184 -33.58 10.05 24.97
CA ASN A 184 -33.24 8.90 24.14
C ASN A 184 -33.60 9.11 22.67
N VAL A 185 -34.75 9.73 22.39
CA VAL A 185 -35.14 10.10 21.01
C VAL A 185 -34.16 11.10 20.42
N SER A 186 -33.75 12.12 21.18
CA SER A 186 -32.79 13.14 20.75
C SER A 186 -31.40 12.55 20.47
N LEU A 187 -30.91 11.66 21.35
CA LEU A 187 -29.63 10.98 21.20
C LEU A 187 -29.62 10.06 19.99
N LYS A 188 -30.72 9.34 19.75
CA LYS A 188 -30.89 8.48 18.58
C LYS A 188 -30.91 9.29 17.28
N ALA A 189 -31.56 10.45 17.27
CA ALA A 189 -31.55 11.38 16.13
C ALA A 189 -30.15 11.96 15.87
N ARG A 190 -29.42 12.31 16.93
CA ARG A 190 -28.04 12.82 16.83
C ARG A 190 -27.06 11.74 16.36
N ALA A 191 -27.23 10.50 16.81
CA ALA A 191 -26.45 9.35 16.33
C ALA A 191 -26.68 9.10 14.82
N ARG A 192 -27.94 9.13 14.36
CA ARG A 192 -28.27 8.98 12.93
C ARG A 192 -27.65 10.08 12.07
N SER A 193 -27.74 11.34 12.50
CA SER A 193 -27.17 12.46 11.73
C SER A 193 -25.63 12.44 11.69
N LEU A 194 -24.97 11.95 12.74
CA LEU A 194 -23.52 11.73 12.73
C LEU A 194 -23.12 10.56 11.83
N GLU A 195 -23.90 9.48 11.82
CA GLU A 195 -23.67 8.32 10.95
C GLU A 195 -23.83 8.71 9.47
N GLU A 196 -24.84 9.52 9.16
CA GLU A 196 -25.12 10.01 7.80
C GLU A 196 -24.04 10.98 7.32
N LYS A 197 -23.60 11.93 8.16
CA LYS A 197 -22.45 12.80 7.87
C LYS A 197 -21.16 12.01 7.65
N ASN A 198 -20.88 10.99 8.47
CA ASN A 198 -19.68 10.17 8.29
C ASN A 198 -19.73 9.33 7.01
N LYS A 199 -20.91 8.84 6.60
CA LYS A 199 -21.09 8.13 5.31
C LYS A 199 -20.88 9.09 4.14
N GLN A 200 -21.39 10.31 4.23
CA GLN A 200 -21.31 11.31 3.17
C GLN A 200 -19.88 11.88 3.02
N ASP A 201 -19.25 12.32 4.11
CA ASP A 201 -17.86 12.82 4.10
C ASP A 201 -16.85 11.73 3.67
N GLY A 202 -17.13 10.47 4.01
CA GLY A 202 -16.34 9.32 3.57
C GLY A 202 -16.47 9.05 2.08
N SER A 203 -17.70 9.14 1.54
CA SER A 203 -18.00 8.93 0.12
C SER A 203 -17.38 10.02 -0.75
N ASP A 204 -17.54 11.29 -0.38
CA ASP A 204 -17.07 12.43 -1.18
C ASP A 204 -15.53 12.44 -1.28
N LYS A 205 -14.83 12.17 -0.16
CA LYS A 205 -13.36 12.04 -0.17
C LYS A 205 -12.87 10.84 -0.98
N LEU A 206 -13.60 9.73 -0.98
CA LEU A 206 -13.25 8.57 -1.78
C LEU A 206 -13.45 8.87 -3.28
N GLN A 207 -14.54 9.55 -3.63
CA GLN A 207 -14.86 9.93 -5.00
C GLN A 207 -13.85 10.94 -5.56
N GLU A 208 -13.43 11.93 -4.76
CA GLU A 208 -12.35 12.86 -5.11
C GLU A 208 -11.02 12.12 -5.37
N GLN A 209 -10.68 11.13 -4.53
CA GLN A 209 -9.47 10.33 -4.73
C GLN A 209 -9.55 9.44 -5.98
N ILE A 210 -10.71 8.88 -6.28
CA ILE A 210 -10.94 8.10 -7.50
C ILE A 210 -10.76 9.00 -8.72
N GLU A 211 -11.41 10.17 -8.76
CA GLU A 211 -11.31 11.10 -9.89
C GLU A 211 -9.86 11.58 -10.10
N LYS A 212 -9.15 11.87 -9.01
CA LYS A 212 -7.72 12.23 -9.07
C LYS A 212 -6.88 11.09 -9.66
N ARG A 213 -7.08 9.85 -9.19
CA ARG A 213 -6.35 8.68 -9.72
C ARG A 213 -6.70 8.41 -11.17
N GLU A 214 -7.95 8.58 -11.58
CA GLU A 214 -8.36 8.41 -12.99
C GLU A 214 -7.69 9.44 -13.90
N LYS A 215 -7.60 10.70 -13.47
CA LYS A 215 -6.85 11.75 -14.19
C LYS A 215 -5.37 11.41 -14.30
N GLU A 216 -4.75 10.91 -13.22
CA GLU A 216 -3.35 10.46 -13.23
C GLU A 216 -3.12 9.27 -14.16
N LEU A 217 -4.04 8.29 -14.16
CA LEU A 217 -3.96 7.11 -15.04
C LEU A 217 -4.09 7.50 -16.51
N LYS A 218 -5.05 8.36 -16.87
CA LYS A 218 -5.18 8.89 -18.23
C LYS A 218 -3.91 9.62 -18.69
N ASN A 219 -3.29 10.42 -17.82
CA ASN A 219 -2.04 11.10 -18.14
C ASN A 219 -0.86 10.13 -18.33
N ARG A 220 -0.78 9.06 -17.53
CA ARG A 220 0.23 8.00 -17.69
C ARG A 220 0.02 7.18 -18.95
N GLU A 221 -1.22 6.90 -19.30
CA GLU A 221 -1.56 6.19 -20.54
C GLU A 221 -1.15 7.01 -21.77
N VAL A 222 -1.49 8.31 -21.79
CA VAL A 222 -1.06 9.22 -22.86
C VAL A 222 0.46 9.29 -22.97
N SER A 223 1.20 9.33 -21.85
CA SER A 223 2.66 9.37 -21.89
C SER A 223 3.29 8.04 -22.35
N LEU A 224 2.68 6.91 -22.00
CA LEU A 224 3.09 5.59 -22.47
C LEU A 224 2.85 5.43 -23.98
N VAL A 225 1.68 5.84 -24.47
CA VAL A 225 1.36 5.79 -25.92
C VAL A 225 2.35 6.64 -26.72
N LYS A 226 2.69 7.84 -26.22
CA LYS A 226 3.71 8.70 -26.83
C LYS A 226 5.10 8.05 -26.85
N SER A 227 5.51 7.38 -25.76
CA SER A 227 6.82 6.72 -25.71
C SER A 227 6.89 5.51 -26.65
N GLN A 228 5.83 4.70 -26.71
CA GLN A 228 5.70 3.58 -27.64
C GLN A 228 5.73 4.04 -29.10
N SER A 229 5.01 5.12 -29.40
CA SER A 229 5.02 5.75 -30.72
C SER A 229 6.46 6.17 -31.13
N ARG A 230 7.22 6.82 -30.24
CA ARG A 230 8.63 7.19 -30.50
C ARG A 230 9.54 5.98 -30.74
N ILE A 231 9.39 4.91 -29.95
CA ILE A 231 10.16 3.68 -30.13
C ILE A 231 9.90 3.08 -31.51
N LEU A 232 8.63 3.04 -31.95
CA LEU A 232 8.26 2.53 -33.27
C LEU A 232 8.82 3.41 -34.39
N SER A 233 8.77 4.74 -34.26
CA SER A 233 9.39 5.67 -35.22
C SER A 233 10.90 5.47 -35.35
N SER A 234 11.59 5.33 -34.22
CA SER A 234 13.04 5.07 -34.19
C SER A 234 13.40 3.75 -34.89
N LYS A 235 12.63 2.68 -34.63
CA LYS A 235 12.79 1.40 -35.34
C LYS A 235 12.44 1.50 -36.82
N ALA A 236 11.48 2.34 -37.18
CA ALA A 236 11.12 2.59 -38.56
C ALA A 236 12.28 3.27 -39.33
N HIS A 237 12.93 4.26 -38.72
CA HIS A 237 14.17 4.85 -39.25
C HIS A 237 15.27 3.81 -39.43
N TYR A 238 15.51 2.98 -38.41
CA TYR A 238 16.52 1.91 -38.50
C TYR A 238 16.22 0.93 -39.65
N ALA A 239 14.98 0.48 -39.77
CA ALA A 239 14.56 -0.43 -40.84
C ALA A 239 14.71 0.18 -42.23
N LEU A 240 14.54 1.51 -42.36
CA LEU A 240 14.73 2.21 -43.62
C LEU A 240 16.21 2.38 -43.97
N ASP A 241 17.01 2.87 -43.03
CA ASP A 241 18.39 3.29 -43.27
C ASP A 241 19.38 2.12 -43.24
N LYS A 242 19.21 1.18 -42.31
CA LYS A 242 20.13 0.06 -42.10
C LYS A 242 19.66 -1.19 -42.85
N ASP A 243 18.43 -1.61 -42.63
CA ASP A 243 17.91 -2.85 -43.21
C ASP A 243 17.46 -2.67 -44.66
N LYS A 244 17.35 -1.41 -45.14
CA LYS A 244 16.83 -1.05 -46.46
C LYS A 244 15.47 -1.72 -46.75
N ASN A 245 14.64 -1.83 -45.72
CA ASN A 245 13.34 -2.50 -45.77
C ASN A 245 12.20 -1.46 -45.70
N PRO A 246 11.83 -0.82 -46.83
CA PRO A 246 10.81 0.24 -46.85
C PRO A 246 9.42 -0.26 -46.46
N LYS A 247 9.14 -1.56 -46.63
CA LYS A 247 7.86 -2.15 -46.20
C LYS A 247 7.75 -2.16 -44.69
N LEU A 248 8.77 -2.68 -44.00
CA LEU A 248 8.80 -2.72 -42.53
C LEU A 248 8.85 -1.30 -41.94
N ALA A 249 9.69 -0.43 -42.51
CA ALA A 249 9.75 0.98 -42.11
C ALA A 249 8.38 1.67 -42.22
N PHE A 250 7.67 1.48 -43.33
CA PHE A 250 6.32 2.01 -43.49
C PHE A 250 5.34 1.46 -42.44
N GLN A 251 5.34 0.14 -42.22
CA GLN A 251 4.43 -0.49 -41.25
C GLN A 251 4.66 0.04 -39.82
N LEU A 252 5.92 0.18 -39.41
CA LEU A 252 6.29 0.70 -38.09
C LEU A 252 5.96 2.19 -37.95
N ALA A 253 6.29 3.01 -38.96
CA ALA A 253 6.01 4.45 -38.94
C ALA A 253 4.50 4.74 -38.98
N ARG A 254 3.74 3.96 -39.74
CA ARG A 254 2.28 4.05 -39.74
C ARG A 254 1.69 3.71 -38.37
N GLU A 255 2.15 2.62 -37.75
CA GLU A 255 1.67 2.22 -36.42
C GLU A 255 2.02 3.28 -35.36
N ALA A 256 3.22 3.85 -35.41
CA ALA A 256 3.62 4.97 -34.58
C ALA A 256 2.69 6.19 -34.74
N TYR A 257 2.34 6.52 -35.99
CA TYR A 257 1.45 7.64 -36.30
C TYR A 257 0.00 7.39 -35.88
N GLU A 258 -0.52 6.16 -36.05
CA GLU A 258 -1.86 5.78 -35.58
C GLU A 258 -1.95 5.84 -34.04
N MET A 259 -0.86 5.57 -33.32
CA MET A 259 -0.78 5.75 -31.86
C MET A 259 -0.71 7.22 -31.42
N ASP A 260 0.13 8.02 -32.08
CA ASP A 260 0.29 9.44 -31.79
C ASP A 260 0.44 10.24 -33.10
N PRO A 261 -0.66 10.83 -33.61
CA PRO A 261 -0.63 11.65 -34.82
C PRO A 261 0.24 12.91 -34.70
N THR A 262 0.68 13.27 -33.49
CA THR A 262 1.59 14.41 -33.26
C THR A 262 3.06 14.02 -33.38
N ASN A 263 3.37 12.73 -33.56
CA ASN A 263 4.74 12.23 -33.73
C ASN A 263 5.31 12.62 -35.10
N THR A 264 6.17 13.63 -35.10
CA THR A 264 6.83 14.15 -36.30
C THR A 264 7.86 13.18 -36.90
N GLU A 265 8.51 12.35 -36.09
CA GLU A 265 9.47 11.34 -36.57
C GLU A 265 8.75 10.31 -37.45
N ALA A 266 7.59 9.83 -37.01
CA ALA A 266 6.76 8.90 -37.78
C ALA A 266 6.40 9.49 -39.16
N THR A 267 5.98 10.77 -39.19
CA THR A 267 5.65 11.47 -40.44
C THR A 267 6.87 11.64 -41.33
N THR A 268 8.05 11.83 -40.76
CA THR A 268 9.31 11.97 -41.49
C THR A 268 9.68 10.66 -42.17
N VAL A 269 9.63 9.54 -41.46
CA VAL A 269 9.88 8.20 -42.05
C VAL A 269 8.89 7.90 -43.17
N LEU A 270 7.60 8.20 -42.98
CA LEU A 270 6.58 7.99 -44.02
C LEU A 270 6.93 8.76 -45.31
N ASN A 271 7.39 10.01 -45.19
CA ASN A 271 7.83 10.79 -46.34
C ASN A 271 9.10 10.23 -46.98
N GLN A 272 10.08 9.80 -46.18
CA GLN A 272 11.32 9.21 -46.67
C GLN A 272 11.08 7.90 -47.44
N VAL A 273 10.16 7.05 -46.97
CA VAL A 273 9.76 5.81 -47.67
C VAL A 273 9.21 6.13 -49.05
N VAL A 274 8.34 7.14 -49.17
CA VAL A 274 7.78 7.56 -50.47
C VAL A 274 8.86 8.10 -51.39
N ASN A 275 9.70 9.01 -50.87
CA ASN A 275 10.78 9.64 -51.64
C ASN A 275 11.81 8.61 -52.14
N SER A 276 12.13 7.60 -51.32
CA SER A 276 13.06 6.52 -51.70
C SER A 276 12.61 5.71 -52.93
N ARG A 277 11.32 5.80 -53.28
CA ARG A 277 10.72 5.10 -54.42
C ARG A 277 10.46 5.98 -55.62
N ASN A 278 10.74 7.28 -55.51
CA ASN A 278 10.43 8.26 -56.55
C ASN A 278 8.93 8.29 -56.92
N ASP A 279 8.05 7.87 -56.00
CA ASP A 279 6.61 7.90 -56.19
C ASP A 279 6.10 9.33 -55.90
N TYR A 280 5.43 9.96 -56.87
CA TYR A 280 4.87 11.31 -56.67
C TYR A 280 3.55 11.24 -55.89
N ILE A 281 3.56 11.76 -54.66
CA ILE A 281 2.34 12.05 -53.90
C ILE A 281 2.25 13.56 -53.79
N GLY A 282 1.11 14.12 -54.19
CA GLY A 282 0.87 15.57 -54.20
C GLY A 282 1.32 16.25 -52.91
N GLN A 283 1.95 17.41 -53.04
CA GLN A 283 2.41 18.17 -51.89
C GLN A 283 1.20 18.76 -51.15
N SER A 284 0.99 18.34 -49.90
CA SER A 284 0.03 18.98 -49.00
C SER A 284 0.75 19.89 -48.02
N ASN A 285 0.21 21.09 -47.78
CA ASN A 285 0.76 22.06 -46.82
C ASN A 285 0.61 21.63 -45.35
N SER A 286 -0.19 20.59 -45.07
CA SER A 286 -0.36 20.04 -43.72
C SER A 286 0.40 18.71 -43.59
N PRO A 287 1.39 18.60 -42.69
CA PRO A 287 2.10 17.35 -42.43
C PRO A 287 1.17 16.18 -42.10
N LYS A 288 0.08 16.48 -41.36
CA LYS A 288 -0.96 15.52 -41.00
C LYS A 288 -1.68 14.98 -42.24
N ARG A 289 -2.24 15.88 -43.08
CA ARG A 289 -2.96 15.48 -44.30
C ARG A 289 -2.07 14.70 -45.26
N ARG A 290 -0.79 15.09 -45.36
CA ARG A 290 0.21 14.38 -46.16
C ARG A 290 0.43 12.95 -45.63
N ALA A 291 0.66 12.79 -44.32
CA ALA A 291 0.81 11.47 -43.70
C ALA A 291 -0.44 10.59 -43.92
N ASP A 292 -1.63 11.14 -43.74
CA ASP A 292 -2.90 10.43 -44.01
C ASP A 292 -3.04 10.00 -45.48
N GLN A 293 -2.59 10.82 -46.42
CA GLN A 293 -2.59 10.49 -47.86
C GLN A 293 -1.58 9.39 -48.18
N ILE A 294 -0.38 9.45 -47.61
CA ILE A 294 0.66 8.41 -47.73
C ILE A 294 0.13 7.09 -47.19
N ILE A 295 -0.44 7.09 -45.99
CA ILE A 295 -0.99 5.90 -45.36
C ILE A 295 -2.09 5.29 -46.23
N ARG A 296 -3.05 6.08 -46.70
CA ARG A 296 -4.13 5.60 -47.57
C ARG A 296 -3.61 4.96 -48.86
N THR A 297 -2.64 5.60 -49.51
CA THR A 297 -2.09 5.15 -50.79
C THR A 297 -1.31 3.83 -50.66
N TYR A 298 -0.53 3.67 -49.59
CA TYR A 298 0.36 2.51 -49.43
C TYR A 298 -0.19 1.41 -48.53
N LYS A 299 -1.33 1.62 -47.86
CA LYS A 299 -1.98 0.63 -47.00
C LYS A 299 -2.26 -0.69 -47.70
N ALA A 300 -2.74 -0.64 -48.96
CA ALA A 300 -3.00 -1.84 -49.74
C ALA A 300 -1.71 -2.60 -50.09
N ARG A 301 -0.62 -1.87 -50.32
CA ARG A 301 0.66 -2.43 -50.77
C ARG A 301 1.47 -3.06 -49.62
N TYR A 302 1.55 -2.37 -48.48
CA TYR A 302 2.38 -2.81 -47.37
C TYR A 302 1.60 -3.49 -46.25
N GLY A 303 0.28 -3.35 -46.20
CA GLY A 303 -0.55 -3.96 -45.16
C GLY A 303 -0.37 -3.31 -43.79
N LYS A 304 -0.80 -4.02 -42.75
CA LYS A 304 -0.62 -3.65 -41.34
C LYS A 304 0.52 -4.47 -40.73
N LEU A 305 1.14 -3.92 -39.70
CA LEU A 305 2.03 -4.68 -38.83
C LEU A 305 1.19 -5.72 -38.08
N THR A 306 1.67 -6.96 -37.95
CA THR A 306 0.96 -7.98 -37.15
C THR A 306 1.13 -7.68 -35.66
N ASP A 307 0.17 -8.08 -34.82
CA ASP A 307 0.25 -7.83 -33.36
C ASP A 307 1.50 -8.44 -32.73
N ALA A 308 1.92 -9.61 -33.20
CA ALA A 308 3.17 -10.25 -32.77
C ALA A 308 4.41 -9.43 -33.17
N ALA A 309 4.44 -8.89 -34.40
CA ALA A 309 5.55 -8.04 -34.84
C ALA A 309 5.55 -6.70 -34.09
N LYS A 310 4.38 -6.13 -33.81
CA LYS A 310 4.20 -4.94 -32.97
C LYS A 310 4.74 -5.17 -31.55
N LYS A 311 4.37 -6.30 -30.92
CA LYS A 311 4.86 -6.67 -29.58
C LYS A 311 6.38 -6.80 -29.53
N ARG A 312 6.98 -7.51 -30.50
CA ARG A 312 8.45 -7.61 -30.64
C ARG A 312 9.11 -6.25 -30.88
N ALA A 313 8.49 -5.40 -31.71
CA ALA A 313 8.96 -4.04 -31.97
C ALA A 313 8.92 -3.15 -30.71
N LEU A 314 8.03 -3.42 -29.76
CA LEU A 314 7.98 -2.71 -28.48
C LEU A 314 8.84 -3.37 -27.37
N GLY A 315 9.57 -4.44 -27.69
CA GLY A 315 10.42 -5.15 -26.71
C GLY A 315 9.65 -6.14 -25.83
N GLY A 316 8.42 -6.50 -26.18
CA GLY A 316 7.69 -7.56 -25.53
C GLY A 316 8.09 -8.94 -26.08
N ASN A 317 8.37 -9.88 -25.17
CA ASN A 317 8.57 -11.31 -25.48
C ASN A 317 7.28 -11.99 -25.88
#